data_AF-A0A7V6ZJK7-F1
#
_entry.id   AF-A0A7V6ZJK7-F1
#
_cell.length_a   1.000
_cell.length_b   1.000
_cell.length_c   1.000
_cell.angle_alpha   90.00
_cell.angle_beta   90.00
_cell.angle_gamma   90.00
#
_symmetry.space_group_name_H-M   'P 1'
#
loop_
_entity.id
_entity.type
_entity.pdbx_description
1 polymer ?
#
loop_
_entity_poly.entity_id
_entity_poly.type
_entity_poly.pdbx_seq_one_letter_code
_entity_poly.pdbx_strand_id
1 'polypeptide(L)'
;MGEIVLAAKCTHVPTMLMSEQEGPLKGRRQAAIDGHYEIARRARALGADTAIVCDTHWVINAGYHVNANSRFHGLFTSNEFPQFIQDMPYDYEGNPALGDAIARHATDAGVYTLAHHLDSLEVEYGTLVPMRFMSRQHRMKVVSVAAWCTVHSHDESRVVGEAIRKAVEASDSKVLLIASGSLSHKIWANRDYAANNGTFTISSEFNRQVDLHVLDMWQRGDHGTFLKMLPEYARFCCGEGSMHDTAMLYGALGWDSYAANCEVVTPYFPSSGTGQTNVIFPVT
;
A
#
# COMPACT_ATOMS: atom_id res chain seq x y z
N MET A 1 15.99 15.81 12.07
CA MET A 1 16.12 15.39 10.66
C MET A 1 15.38 14.10 10.52
N GLY A 2 14.30 14.14 9.75
CA GLY A 2 13.42 13.01 9.51
C GLY A 2 14.06 12.00 8.56
N GLU A 3 13.52 10.80 8.58
CA GLU A 3 14.03 9.68 7.79
C GLU A 3 12.90 8.67 7.54
N ILE A 4 12.91 8.05 6.36
CA ILE A 4 12.10 6.85 6.12
C ILE A 4 12.84 5.72 6.81
N VAL A 5 12.34 5.25 7.95
CA VAL A 5 13.04 4.22 8.74
C VAL A 5 12.76 2.81 8.22
N LEU A 6 11.58 2.61 7.63
CA LEU A 6 11.17 1.33 7.07
C LEU A 6 10.22 1.58 5.89
N ALA A 7 10.37 0.79 4.83
CA ALA A 7 9.46 0.81 3.70
C ALA A 7 8.92 -0.62 3.44
N ALA A 8 7.65 -0.73 3.07
CA ALA A 8 7.03 -2.03 2.81
C ALA A 8 5.94 -1.95 1.74
N LYS A 9 5.75 -3.05 1.01
CA LYS A 9 4.52 -3.31 0.26
C LYS A 9 3.66 -4.29 1.05
N CYS A 10 2.40 -3.94 1.26
CA CYS A 10 1.50 -4.69 2.14
C CYS A 10 0.18 -5.05 1.44
N THR A 11 -0.29 -6.27 1.68
CA THR A 11 -1.66 -6.66 1.36
C THR A 11 -2.65 -5.97 2.30
N HIS A 12 -3.83 -5.60 1.81
CA HIS A 12 -4.91 -5.04 2.62
C HIS A 12 -6.24 -5.77 2.39
N VAL A 13 -6.18 -7.05 2.02
CA VAL A 13 -7.39 -7.78 1.64
C VAL A 13 -8.41 -7.83 2.79
N PRO A 14 -9.70 -7.50 2.54
CA PRO A 14 -10.75 -7.58 3.55
C PRO A 14 -10.88 -8.97 4.22
N THR A 15 -10.45 -10.04 3.52
CA THR A 15 -10.44 -11.40 4.07
C THR A 15 -9.53 -11.55 5.30
N MET A 16 -8.61 -10.62 5.55
CA MET A 16 -7.87 -10.56 6.82
C MET A 16 -8.79 -10.27 8.01
N LEU A 17 -9.75 -9.36 7.87
CA LEU A 17 -10.72 -9.07 8.94
C LEU A 17 -11.63 -10.27 9.18
N MET A 18 -12.08 -10.91 8.10
CA MET A 18 -12.88 -12.14 8.18
C MET A 18 -12.11 -13.29 8.84
N SER A 19 -10.78 -13.30 8.73
CA SER A 19 -9.94 -14.31 9.37
C SER A 19 -9.95 -14.22 10.90
N GLU A 20 -10.32 -13.09 11.47
CA GLU A 20 -10.52 -12.93 12.92
C GLU A 20 -11.93 -13.33 13.38
N GLN A 21 -12.87 -13.52 12.44
CA GLN A 21 -14.27 -13.82 12.72
C GLN A 21 -14.54 -15.33 12.67
N GLU A 22 -15.62 -15.77 13.32
CA GLU A 22 -16.11 -17.14 13.15
C GLU A 22 -16.58 -17.38 11.70
N GLY A 23 -16.36 -18.60 11.21
CA GLY A 23 -16.79 -19.01 9.87
C GLY A 23 -15.67 -19.64 9.04
N PRO A 24 -15.91 -19.86 7.74
CA PRO A 24 -14.99 -20.62 6.88
C PRO A 24 -13.59 -19.99 6.73
N LEU A 25 -13.49 -18.67 6.94
CA LEU A 25 -12.25 -17.90 6.80
C LEU A 25 -11.44 -17.77 8.09
N LYS A 26 -11.97 -18.22 9.24
CA LYS A 26 -11.28 -18.12 10.53
C LYS A 26 -9.86 -18.69 10.46
N GLY A 27 -8.88 -17.88 10.84
CA GLY A 27 -7.46 -18.22 10.85
C GLY A 27 -6.80 -18.41 9.48
N ARG A 28 -7.52 -18.23 8.36
CA ARG A 28 -6.99 -18.50 7.00
C ARG A 28 -6.03 -17.43 6.50
N ARG A 29 -6.02 -16.23 7.10
CA ARG A 29 -5.11 -15.12 6.75
C ARG A 29 -4.14 -14.76 7.87
N GLN A 30 -3.90 -15.67 8.82
CA GLN A 30 -3.05 -15.39 9.98
C GLN A 30 -1.64 -14.95 9.56
N ALA A 31 -1.02 -15.60 8.58
CA ALA A 31 0.31 -15.20 8.10
C ALA A 31 0.38 -13.77 7.55
N ALA A 32 -0.72 -13.26 6.96
CA ALA A 32 -0.80 -11.88 6.49
C ALA A 32 -0.96 -10.90 7.65
N ILE A 33 -1.77 -11.25 8.65
CA ILE A 33 -1.94 -10.46 9.88
C ILE A 33 -0.61 -10.38 10.64
N ASP A 34 0.08 -11.51 10.80
CA ASP A 34 1.38 -11.59 11.47
C ASP A 34 2.45 -10.77 10.73
N GLY A 35 2.41 -10.75 9.39
CA GLY A 35 3.29 -9.88 8.60
C GLY A 35 3.08 -8.39 8.88
N HIS A 36 1.83 -7.94 9.06
CA HIS A 36 1.55 -6.56 9.47
C HIS A 36 2.07 -6.27 10.87
N TYR A 37 1.89 -7.21 11.80
CA TYR A 37 2.43 -7.08 13.15
C TYR A 37 3.95 -6.99 13.13
N GLU A 38 4.63 -7.81 12.32
CA GLU A 38 6.08 -7.81 12.23
C GLU A 38 6.61 -6.49 11.64
N ILE A 39 5.99 -5.98 10.57
CA ILE A 39 6.34 -4.67 9.99
C ILE A 39 6.18 -3.57 11.04
N ALA A 40 5.05 -3.51 11.73
CA ALA A 40 4.80 -2.51 12.76
C ALA A 40 5.75 -2.63 13.96
N ARG A 41 6.08 -3.86 14.38
CA ARG A 41 7.05 -4.12 15.45
C ARG A 41 8.44 -3.60 15.08
N ARG A 42 8.89 -3.81 13.84
CA ARG A 42 10.17 -3.28 13.34
C ARG A 42 10.15 -1.76 13.20
N ALA A 43 9.07 -1.20 12.66
CA ALA A 43 8.89 0.25 12.59
C ALA A 43 8.94 0.91 13.98
N ARG A 44 8.31 0.30 14.99
CA ARG A 44 8.41 0.73 16.39
C ARG A 44 9.83 0.70 16.92
N ALA A 45 10.57 -0.38 16.66
CA ALA A 45 11.95 -0.52 17.11
C ALA A 45 12.89 0.54 16.49
N LEU A 46 12.56 1.02 15.29
CA LEU A 46 13.26 2.09 14.59
C LEU A 46 12.77 3.50 14.96
N GLY A 47 11.72 3.59 15.79
CA GLY A 47 11.17 4.84 16.30
C GLY A 47 10.24 5.57 15.33
N ALA A 48 9.62 4.87 14.37
CA ALA A 48 8.64 5.48 13.47
C ALA A 48 7.53 6.21 14.27
N ASP A 49 7.17 7.42 13.87
CA ASP A 49 6.08 8.20 14.48
C ASP A 49 4.91 8.41 13.51
N THR A 50 5.15 8.26 12.21
CA THR A 50 4.17 8.51 11.15
C THR A 50 4.21 7.38 10.12
N ALA A 51 3.04 6.90 9.70
CA ALA A 51 2.85 6.03 8.56
C ALA A 51 2.37 6.85 7.37
N ILE A 52 3.11 6.82 6.26
CA ILE A 52 2.64 7.30 4.96
C ILE A 52 2.12 6.10 4.20
N VAL A 53 0.86 6.13 3.78
CA VAL A 53 0.21 5.02 3.07
C VAL A 53 -0.18 5.45 1.66
N CYS A 54 0.45 4.83 0.66
CA CYS A 54 0.01 4.92 -0.73
C CYS A 54 -1.15 3.95 -0.94
N ASP A 55 -2.36 4.49 -1.07
CA ASP A 55 -3.63 3.77 -1.00
C ASP A 55 -4.22 3.47 -2.39
N THR A 56 -4.21 2.20 -2.80
CA THR A 56 -4.76 1.74 -4.09
C THR A 56 -6.28 1.65 -4.13
N HIS A 57 -7.00 2.04 -3.07
CA HIS A 57 -8.45 2.20 -3.08
C HIS A 57 -8.89 3.65 -3.20
N TRP A 58 -7.99 4.62 -3.03
CA TRP A 58 -8.31 6.02 -3.27
C TRP A 58 -8.10 6.40 -4.73
N VAL A 59 -9.21 6.35 -5.49
CA VAL A 59 -9.24 6.63 -6.92
C VAL A 59 -9.15 8.12 -7.24
N ILE A 60 -8.28 8.47 -8.19
CA ILE A 60 -8.06 9.84 -8.66
C ILE A 60 -7.93 9.91 -10.19
N ASN A 61 -8.32 11.06 -10.74
CA ASN A 61 -8.30 11.34 -12.18
C ASN A 61 -7.81 12.75 -12.55
N ALA A 62 -7.60 13.65 -11.59
CA ALA A 62 -7.20 15.04 -11.84
C ALA A 62 -6.18 15.52 -10.81
N GLY A 63 -4.90 15.36 -11.13
CA GLY A 63 -3.80 15.64 -10.21
C GLY A 63 -3.63 14.53 -9.17
N TYR A 64 -2.57 14.66 -8.38
CA TYR A 64 -2.31 13.79 -7.24
C TYR A 64 -2.89 14.37 -5.96
N HIS A 65 -3.26 13.50 -5.01
CA HIS A 65 -3.95 13.91 -3.80
C HIS A 65 -3.29 13.28 -2.56
N VAL A 66 -3.08 14.12 -1.55
CA VAL A 66 -2.60 13.73 -0.22
C VAL A 66 -3.68 14.09 0.79
N ASN A 67 -4.17 13.12 1.57
CA ASN A 67 -5.05 13.40 2.69
C ASN A 67 -4.19 13.81 3.87
N ALA A 68 -4.11 15.12 4.09
CA ALA A 68 -3.29 15.78 5.09
C ALA A 68 -4.13 16.25 6.29
N ASN A 69 -5.33 15.67 6.51
CA ASN A 69 -6.15 16.07 7.64
C ASN A 69 -5.44 15.80 8.98
N SER A 70 -5.82 16.53 10.03
CA SER A 70 -5.22 16.44 11.36
C SER A 70 -5.70 15.24 12.18
N ARG A 71 -6.84 14.65 11.82
CA ARG A 71 -7.41 13.46 12.45
C ARG A 71 -8.29 12.69 11.46
N PHE A 72 -8.28 11.37 11.59
CA PHE A 72 -9.15 10.46 10.85
C PHE A 72 -9.93 9.63 11.84
N HIS A 73 -11.24 9.83 11.96
CA HIS A 73 -12.06 9.01 12.84
C HIS A 73 -13.45 8.80 12.25
N GLY A 74 -14.05 7.64 12.55
CA GLY A 74 -15.39 7.32 12.06
C GLY A 74 -15.72 5.84 12.12
N LEU A 75 -16.78 5.48 11.40
CA LEU A 75 -17.21 4.12 11.14
C LEU A 75 -17.18 3.90 9.64
N PHE A 76 -16.38 2.94 9.19
CA PHE A 76 -16.21 2.65 7.76
C PHE A 76 -16.91 1.34 7.38
N THR A 77 -17.69 1.39 6.30
CA THR A 77 -18.21 0.22 5.61
C THR A 77 -17.70 0.26 4.17
N SER A 78 -17.08 -0.83 3.71
CA SER A 78 -16.54 -0.88 2.35
C SER A 78 -17.68 -0.78 1.33
N ASN A 79 -17.55 0.15 0.38
CA ASN A 79 -18.44 0.25 -0.78
C ASN A 79 -18.26 -0.94 -1.74
N GLU A 80 -17.04 -1.48 -1.84
CA GLU A 80 -16.69 -2.60 -2.73
C GLU A 80 -17.05 -3.95 -2.10
N PHE A 81 -16.81 -4.10 -0.80
CA PHE A 81 -17.01 -5.36 -0.06
C PHE A 81 -17.76 -5.15 1.27
N PRO A 82 -19.00 -4.65 1.25
CA PRO A 82 -19.78 -4.39 2.48
C PRO A 82 -20.08 -5.67 3.26
N GLN A 83 -20.00 -6.85 2.65
CA GLN A 83 -20.13 -8.13 3.33
C GLN A 83 -18.86 -8.56 4.10
N PHE A 84 -17.73 -7.88 3.88
CA PHE A 84 -16.44 -8.19 4.54
C PHE A 84 -16.04 -7.14 5.56
N ILE A 85 -16.28 -5.86 5.29
CA ILE A 85 -15.98 -4.75 6.19
C ILE A 85 -17.27 -3.97 6.46
N GLN A 86 -17.78 -4.12 7.68
CA GLN A 86 -19.01 -3.50 8.17
C GLN A 86 -18.70 -2.71 9.43
N ASP A 87 -19.16 -1.46 9.48
CA ASP A 87 -19.16 -0.60 10.66
C ASP A 87 -17.81 -0.62 11.41
N MET A 88 -16.71 -0.62 10.67
CA MET A 88 -15.37 -0.72 11.22
C MET A 88 -14.97 0.62 11.87
N PRO A 89 -14.85 0.69 13.20
CA PRO A 89 -14.41 1.93 13.83
C PRO A 89 -12.93 2.18 13.57
N TYR A 90 -12.57 3.44 13.39
CA TYR A 90 -11.18 3.89 13.28
C TYR A 90 -10.98 5.25 13.97
N ASP A 91 -9.77 5.48 14.49
CA ASP A 91 -9.35 6.75 15.10
C ASP A 91 -7.81 6.87 15.06
N TYR A 92 -7.32 7.73 14.17
CA TYR A 92 -5.92 8.01 13.93
C TYR A 92 -5.64 9.51 13.96
N GLU A 93 -4.52 9.89 14.55
CA GLU A 93 -3.98 11.24 14.36
C GLU A 93 -3.41 11.37 12.95
N GLY A 94 -3.53 12.54 12.35
CA GLY A 94 -2.91 12.87 11.08
C GLY A 94 -1.57 13.58 11.23
N ASN A 95 -0.87 13.79 10.11
CA ASN A 95 0.33 14.63 10.05
C ASN A 95 0.20 15.70 8.93
N PRO A 96 -0.54 16.79 9.18
CA PRO A 96 -0.83 17.80 8.17
C PRO A 96 0.41 18.45 7.56
N ALA A 97 1.39 18.80 8.41
CA ALA A 97 2.60 19.46 7.97
C ALA A 97 3.41 18.60 6.98
N LEU A 98 3.49 17.28 7.24
CA LEU A 98 4.14 16.34 6.34
C LEU A 98 3.34 16.16 5.04
N GLY A 99 2.01 16.00 5.13
CA GLY A 99 1.15 15.90 3.95
C GLY A 99 1.24 17.11 3.03
N ASP A 100 1.26 18.32 3.60
CA ASP A 100 1.45 19.56 2.85
C ASP A 100 2.84 19.64 2.21
N ALA A 101 3.88 19.17 2.91
CA ALA A 101 5.23 19.16 2.39
C ALA A 101 5.37 18.23 1.18
N ILE A 102 4.74 17.05 1.22
CA ILE A 102 4.71 16.12 0.08
C ILE A 102 4.07 16.78 -1.14
N ALA A 103 2.89 17.38 -0.98
CA ALA A 103 2.17 18.01 -2.08
C ALA A 103 2.95 19.20 -2.69
N ARG A 104 3.59 20.02 -1.84
CA ARG A 104 4.47 21.11 -2.29
C ARG A 104 5.67 20.58 -3.07
N HIS A 105 6.43 19.64 -2.52
CA HIS A 105 7.63 19.12 -3.18
C HIS A 105 7.31 18.43 -4.51
N ALA A 106 6.18 17.72 -4.62
CA ALA A 106 5.75 17.11 -5.88
C ALA A 106 5.37 18.18 -6.92
N THR A 107 4.63 19.20 -6.50
CA THR A 107 4.22 20.31 -7.38
C THR A 107 5.41 21.12 -7.86
N ASP A 108 6.36 21.43 -6.97
CA ASP A 108 7.61 22.12 -7.31
C ASP A 108 8.48 21.30 -8.28
N ALA A 109 8.36 19.97 -8.25
CA ALA A 109 9.00 19.05 -9.20
C ALA A 109 8.21 18.86 -10.51
N GLY A 110 7.12 19.61 -10.72
CA GLY A 110 6.33 19.59 -11.94
C GLY A 110 5.14 18.63 -11.95
N VAL A 111 4.85 17.95 -10.83
CA VAL A 111 3.69 17.04 -10.71
C VAL A 111 2.63 17.67 -9.83
N TYR A 112 1.56 18.16 -10.46
CA TYR A 112 0.48 18.85 -9.78
C TYR A 112 -0.17 17.98 -8.69
N THR A 113 0.01 18.38 -7.43
CA THR A 113 -0.38 17.60 -6.25
C THR A 113 -1.06 18.50 -5.21
N LEU A 114 -2.18 18.04 -4.68
CA LEU A 114 -3.00 18.77 -3.71
C LEU A 114 -3.00 18.07 -2.35
N ALA A 115 -2.84 18.85 -1.27
CA ALA A 115 -3.06 18.40 0.10
C ALA A 115 -4.45 18.80 0.58
N HIS A 116 -5.16 17.87 1.23
CA HIS A 116 -6.55 18.05 1.67
C HIS A 116 -6.64 18.04 3.20
N HIS A 117 -7.42 18.97 3.74
CA HIS A 117 -7.67 19.15 5.19
C HIS A 117 -9.18 19.18 5.44
N LEU A 118 -9.86 18.06 5.14
CA LEU A 118 -11.31 17.99 5.12
C LEU A 118 -11.80 16.87 6.05
N ASP A 119 -12.60 17.23 7.06
CA ASP A 119 -13.17 16.24 8.01
C ASP A 119 -14.13 15.26 7.35
N SER A 120 -14.77 15.65 6.24
CA SER A 120 -15.64 14.78 5.46
C SER A 120 -14.89 13.88 4.48
N LEU A 121 -13.57 14.05 4.32
CA LEU A 121 -12.75 13.19 3.47
C LEU A 121 -12.17 12.04 4.30
N GLU A 122 -12.87 10.93 4.26
CA GLU A 122 -12.48 9.69 4.93
C GLU A 122 -11.22 9.07 4.31
N VAL A 123 -10.62 8.11 5.02
CA VAL A 123 -9.55 7.26 4.49
C VAL A 123 -10.14 5.95 3.99
N GLU A 124 -9.69 5.50 2.81
CA GLU A 124 -10.19 4.27 2.20
C GLU A 124 -9.62 3.02 2.88
N TYR A 125 -10.21 1.87 2.58
CA TYR A 125 -9.83 0.63 3.26
C TYR A 125 -8.42 0.15 2.94
N GLY A 126 -7.82 0.59 1.82
CA GLY A 126 -6.40 0.37 1.54
C GLY A 126 -5.50 1.00 2.62
N THR A 127 -5.90 2.11 3.23
CA THR A 127 -5.25 2.67 4.42
C THR A 127 -5.73 2.00 5.71
N LEU A 128 -7.04 1.80 5.85
CA LEU A 128 -7.61 1.33 7.13
C LEU A 128 -7.22 -0.09 7.50
N VAL A 129 -7.15 -1.02 6.54
CA VAL A 129 -6.87 -2.43 6.84
C VAL A 129 -5.44 -2.61 7.35
N PRO A 130 -4.36 -2.10 6.71
CA PRO A 130 -3.02 -2.18 7.27
C PRO A 130 -2.95 -1.52 8.65
N MET A 131 -3.50 -0.30 8.78
CA MET A 131 -3.45 0.44 10.03
C MET A 131 -4.22 -0.24 11.16
N ARG A 132 -5.33 -0.93 10.88
CA ARG A 132 -6.10 -1.72 11.88
C ARG A 132 -5.23 -2.79 12.55
N PHE A 133 -4.33 -3.42 11.81
CA PHE A 133 -3.44 -4.45 12.35
C PHE A 133 -2.17 -3.83 12.92
N MET A 134 -1.51 -2.96 12.17
CA MET A 134 -0.25 -2.34 12.59
C MET A 134 -0.39 -1.50 13.87
N SER A 135 -1.50 -0.78 14.04
CA SER A 135 -1.75 0.06 15.23
C SER A 135 -1.89 -0.72 16.53
N ARG A 136 -2.14 -2.03 16.47
CA ARG A 136 -2.16 -2.91 17.65
C ARG A 136 -0.76 -3.19 18.20
N GLN A 137 0.27 -3.08 17.36
CA GLN A 137 1.67 -3.21 17.75
C GLN A 137 2.32 -1.84 17.99
N HIS A 138 1.92 -0.84 17.21
CA HIS A 138 2.51 0.50 17.27
C HIS A 138 1.58 1.57 16.71
N ARG A 139 1.17 2.53 17.55
CA ARG A 139 0.35 3.67 17.11
C ARG A 139 1.25 4.70 16.43
N MET A 140 0.85 5.12 15.25
CA MET A 140 1.54 6.13 14.43
C MET A 140 0.51 7.14 13.92
N LYS A 141 0.95 8.36 13.62
CA LYS A 141 0.17 9.30 12.81
C LYS A 141 0.01 8.74 11.40
N VAL A 142 -0.99 9.21 10.66
CA VAL A 142 -1.27 8.76 9.30
C VAL A 142 -1.21 9.92 8.31
N VAL A 143 -0.62 9.66 7.14
CA VAL A 143 -0.81 10.46 5.93
C VAL A 143 -1.21 9.47 4.84
N SER A 144 -2.37 9.67 4.22
CA SER A 144 -2.80 8.84 3.10
C SER A 144 -2.51 9.55 1.78
N VAL A 145 -1.97 8.85 0.80
CA VAL A 145 -1.63 9.35 -0.54
C VAL A 145 -2.39 8.50 -1.55
N ALA A 146 -3.16 9.14 -2.41
CA ALA A 146 -3.94 8.43 -3.43
C ALA A 146 -3.02 7.66 -4.40
N ALA A 147 -3.25 6.36 -4.55
CA ALA A 147 -2.44 5.49 -5.41
C ALA A 147 -3.27 4.66 -6.40
N TRP A 148 -4.56 4.95 -6.58
CA TRP A 148 -5.34 4.44 -7.71
C TRP A 148 -5.49 5.51 -8.78
N CYS A 149 -4.45 5.62 -9.61
CA CYS A 149 -4.42 6.59 -10.70
C CYS A 149 -4.99 5.99 -11.98
N THR A 150 -5.98 6.67 -12.56
CA THR A 150 -6.68 6.19 -13.77
C THR A 150 -6.07 6.69 -15.08
N VAL A 151 -5.34 7.82 -15.03
CA VAL A 151 -4.80 8.50 -16.20
C VAL A 151 -3.34 8.96 -16.05
N HIS A 152 -2.78 8.89 -14.83
CA HIS A 152 -1.43 9.36 -14.54
C HIS A 152 -0.37 8.37 -15.00
N SER A 153 0.87 8.83 -15.14
CA SER A 153 2.01 7.99 -15.54
C SER A 153 2.78 7.42 -14.34
N HIS A 154 3.50 6.32 -14.54
CA HIS A 154 4.43 5.80 -13.52
C HIS A 154 5.58 6.77 -13.24
N ASP A 155 6.00 7.56 -14.23
CA ASP A 155 7.05 8.57 -14.08
C ASP A 155 6.61 9.71 -13.16
N GLU A 156 5.36 10.16 -13.24
CA GLU A 156 4.81 11.14 -12.29
C GLU A 156 4.67 10.53 -10.88
N SER A 157 4.24 9.28 -10.77
CA SER A 157 4.20 8.58 -9.47
C SER A 157 5.58 8.38 -8.85
N ARG A 158 6.61 8.15 -9.67
CA ARG A 158 8.01 8.15 -9.22
C ARG A 158 8.37 9.51 -8.61
N VAL A 159 8.03 10.62 -9.27
CA VAL A 159 8.28 11.98 -8.74
C VAL A 159 7.52 12.23 -7.43
N VAL A 160 6.28 11.74 -7.30
CA VAL A 160 5.55 11.79 -6.01
C VAL A 160 6.30 11.01 -4.93
N GLY A 161 6.85 9.83 -5.25
CA GLY A 161 7.72 9.07 -4.35
C GLY A 161 8.97 9.85 -3.91
N GLU A 162 9.65 10.49 -4.86
CA GLU A 162 10.80 11.36 -4.57
C GLU A 162 10.41 12.55 -3.67
N ALA A 163 9.24 13.13 -3.92
CA ALA A 163 8.68 14.20 -3.09
C ALA A 163 8.36 13.72 -1.67
N ILE A 164 7.87 12.49 -1.50
CA ILE A 164 7.72 11.85 -0.19
C ILE A 164 9.07 11.83 0.54
N ARG A 165 10.13 11.32 -0.10
CA ARG A 165 11.45 11.28 0.55
C ARG A 165 11.96 12.67 0.93
N LYS A 166 11.89 13.64 0.01
CA LYS A 166 12.30 15.04 0.28
C LYS A 166 11.52 15.65 1.45
N ALA A 167 10.21 15.45 1.50
CA ALA A 167 9.36 15.95 2.57
C ALA A 167 9.74 15.33 3.93
N VAL A 168 10.04 14.03 3.95
CA VAL A 168 10.45 13.33 5.16
C VAL A 168 11.81 13.82 5.65
N GLU A 169 12.82 13.89 4.78
CA GLU A 169 14.17 14.36 5.13
C GLU A 169 14.18 15.82 5.65
N ALA A 170 13.28 16.67 5.13
CA ALA A 170 13.10 18.05 5.56
C ALA A 170 12.26 18.20 6.84
N SER A 171 11.65 17.12 7.34
CA SER A 171 10.82 17.11 8.55
C SER A 171 11.59 16.63 9.78
N ASP A 172 10.88 16.42 10.89
CA ASP A 172 11.38 15.70 12.07
C ASP A 172 10.72 14.32 12.24
N SER A 173 9.94 13.86 11.24
CA SER A 173 9.23 12.58 11.31
C SER A 173 10.12 11.40 10.96
N LYS A 174 10.02 10.34 11.77
CA LYS A 174 10.49 9.00 11.41
C LYS A 174 9.35 8.23 10.76
N VAL A 175 9.52 7.84 9.51
CA VAL A 175 8.41 7.38 8.67
C VAL A 175 8.47 5.89 8.36
N LEU A 176 7.32 5.22 8.56
CA LEU A 176 6.99 3.97 7.91
C LEU A 176 6.30 4.28 6.57
N LEU A 177 6.93 3.96 5.44
CA LEU A 177 6.31 4.11 4.12
C LEU A 177 5.65 2.80 3.69
N ILE A 178 4.37 2.85 3.33
CA ILE A 178 3.57 1.68 2.97
C ILE A 178 3.02 1.85 1.56
N ALA A 179 3.47 1.01 0.62
CA ALA A 179 2.73 0.74 -0.61
C ALA A 179 1.60 -0.25 -0.26
N SER A 180 0.39 0.26 -0.05
CA SER A 180 -0.75 -0.56 0.30
C SER A 180 -1.45 -0.98 -0.97
N GLY A 181 -1.16 -2.19 -1.42
CA GLY A 181 -1.52 -2.71 -2.73
C GLY A 181 -1.05 -4.14 -2.88
N SER A 182 -1.88 -4.98 -3.48
CA SER A 182 -1.52 -6.32 -3.89
C SER A 182 -0.60 -6.33 -5.12
N LEU A 183 -0.27 -7.54 -5.59
CA LEU A 183 0.48 -7.78 -6.81
C LEU A 183 -0.48 -7.73 -8.01
N SER A 184 -0.69 -8.86 -8.68
CA SER A 184 -1.68 -8.95 -9.74
C SER A 184 -3.10 -8.83 -9.18
N HIS A 185 -3.95 -8.05 -9.82
CA HIS A 185 -5.28 -7.71 -9.33
C HIS A 185 -6.40 -8.03 -10.34
N LYS A 186 -6.32 -9.20 -10.98
CA LYS A 186 -7.41 -9.74 -11.78
C LYS A 186 -8.40 -10.50 -10.88
N ILE A 187 -9.50 -9.87 -10.51
CA ILE A 187 -10.55 -10.50 -9.71
C ILE A 187 -11.28 -11.57 -10.55
N TRP A 188 -11.76 -12.64 -9.90
CA TRP A 188 -12.63 -13.63 -10.54
C TRP A 188 -13.90 -12.98 -11.11
N ALA A 189 -14.26 -13.32 -12.34
CA ALA A 189 -15.58 -12.96 -12.87
C ALA A 189 -16.68 -13.61 -12.01
N ASN A 190 -17.77 -12.89 -11.77
CA ASN A 190 -18.84 -13.33 -10.86
C ASN A 190 -19.37 -14.74 -11.16
N ARG A 191 -19.53 -15.08 -12.45
CA ARG A 191 -19.99 -16.40 -12.90
C ARG A 191 -19.05 -17.54 -12.47
N ASP A 192 -17.75 -17.26 -12.36
CA ASP A 192 -16.72 -18.27 -12.14
C ASP A 192 -16.21 -18.28 -10.68
N TYR A 193 -16.53 -17.26 -9.89
CA TYR A 193 -16.02 -17.07 -8.53
C TYR A 193 -16.27 -18.29 -7.63
N ALA A 194 -17.52 -18.70 -7.45
CA ALA A 194 -17.87 -19.79 -6.53
C ALA A 194 -17.36 -21.15 -7.01
N ALA A 195 -17.47 -21.43 -8.31
CA ALA A 195 -17.05 -22.69 -8.91
C ALA A 195 -15.54 -22.94 -8.77
N ASN A 196 -14.74 -21.88 -8.70
CA ASN A 196 -13.28 -21.96 -8.58
C ASN A 196 -12.76 -21.74 -7.15
N ASN A 197 -13.65 -21.77 -6.15
CA ASN A 197 -13.29 -21.44 -4.76
C ASN A 197 -12.57 -20.08 -4.68
N GLY A 198 -13.11 -19.08 -5.38
CA GLY A 198 -12.43 -17.83 -5.73
C GLY A 198 -11.82 -17.08 -4.56
N THR A 199 -12.39 -17.22 -3.36
CA THR A 199 -11.84 -16.69 -2.11
C THR A 199 -10.37 -17.08 -1.88
N PHE A 200 -9.95 -18.27 -2.30
CA PHE A 200 -8.63 -18.84 -1.98
C PHE A 200 -7.75 -19.10 -3.20
N THR A 201 -8.21 -18.78 -4.41
CA THR A 201 -7.51 -19.12 -5.66
C THR A 201 -7.20 -17.88 -6.49
N ILE A 202 -6.16 -18.00 -7.33
CA ILE A 202 -5.80 -16.98 -8.33
C ILE A 202 -6.67 -17.14 -9.57
N SER A 203 -7.05 -16.04 -10.23
CA SER A 203 -7.92 -16.09 -11.43
C SER A 203 -7.16 -16.36 -12.73
N SER A 204 -5.83 -16.31 -12.69
CA SER A 204 -4.94 -16.44 -13.84
C SER A 204 -3.63 -17.07 -13.40
N GLU A 205 -3.31 -18.25 -13.93
CA GLU A 205 -2.02 -18.89 -13.65
C GLU A 205 -0.86 -18.06 -14.21
N PHE A 206 -1.06 -17.37 -15.34
CA PHE A 206 -0.07 -16.41 -15.85
C PHE A 206 0.27 -15.36 -14.80
N ASN A 207 -0.75 -14.76 -14.18
CA ASN A 207 -0.54 -13.76 -13.13
C ASN A 207 0.26 -14.32 -11.97
N ARG A 208 -0.08 -15.53 -11.49
CA ARG A 208 0.68 -16.20 -10.42
C ARG A 208 2.15 -16.35 -10.76
N GLN A 209 2.47 -16.80 -11.98
CA GLN A 209 3.86 -17.03 -12.38
C GLN A 209 4.64 -15.70 -12.46
N VAL A 210 4.01 -14.64 -12.97
CA VAL A 210 4.64 -13.32 -13.01
C VAL A 210 4.80 -12.74 -11.61
N ASP A 211 3.81 -12.87 -10.73
CA ASP A 211 3.89 -12.45 -9.32
C ASP A 211 5.07 -13.13 -8.60
N LEU A 212 5.20 -14.45 -8.74
CA LEU A 212 6.31 -15.20 -8.16
C LEU A 212 7.66 -14.76 -8.73
N HIS A 213 7.72 -14.44 -10.02
CA HIS A 213 8.94 -13.93 -10.64
C HIS A 213 9.31 -12.52 -10.14
N VAL A 214 8.31 -11.65 -9.94
CA VAL A 214 8.50 -10.32 -9.33
C VAL A 214 9.05 -10.44 -7.91
N LEU A 215 8.52 -11.37 -7.11
CA LEU A 215 9.03 -11.61 -5.76
C LEU A 215 10.46 -12.13 -5.76
N ASP A 216 10.81 -13.06 -6.66
CA ASP A 216 12.20 -13.50 -6.85
C ASP A 216 13.12 -12.33 -7.19
N MET A 217 12.73 -11.49 -8.16
CA MET A 217 13.49 -10.28 -8.53
C MET A 217 13.73 -9.37 -7.33
N TRP A 218 12.69 -9.08 -6.54
CA TRP A 218 12.82 -8.24 -5.34
C TRP A 218 13.73 -8.87 -4.28
N GLN A 219 13.61 -10.19 -4.03
CA GLN A 219 14.44 -10.89 -3.04
C GLN A 219 15.92 -10.95 -3.43
N ARG A 220 16.24 -11.02 -4.72
CA ARG A 220 17.63 -11.04 -5.23
C ARG A 220 18.19 -9.67 -5.61
N GLY A 221 17.44 -8.58 -5.40
CA GLY A 221 17.89 -7.22 -5.67
C GLY A 221 17.82 -6.79 -7.14
N ASP A 222 17.11 -7.51 -8.00
CA ASP A 222 16.98 -7.21 -9.44
C ASP A 222 15.85 -6.21 -9.73
N HIS A 223 15.97 -5.04 -9.11
CA HIS A 223 15.00 -3.96 -9.26
C HIS A 223 15.06 -3.31 -10.64
N GLY A 224 16.25 -3.23 -11.25
CA GLY A 224 16.41 -2.66 -12.58
C GLY A 224 15.63 -3.42 -13.66
N THR A 225 15.54 -4.75 -13.56
CA THR A 225 14.68 -5.55 -14.44
C THR A 225 13.20 -5.35 -14.11
N PHE A 226 12.84 -5.37 -12.83
CA PHE A 226 11.46 -5.12 -12.39
C PHE A 226 10.92 -3.75 -12.87
N LEU A 227 11.69 -2.67 -12.72
CA LEU A 227 11.28 -1.32 -13.10
C LEU A 227 11.02 -1.19 -14.61
N LYS A 228 11.78 -1.90 -15.45
CA LYS A 228 11.54 -1.94 -16.90
C LYS A 228 10.23 -2.65 -17.27
N MET A 229 9.87 -3.70 -16.53
CA MET A 229 8.61 -4.43 -16.76
C MET A 229 7.41 -3.81 -16.06
N LEU A 230 7.59 -2.88 -15.13
CA LEU A 230 6.51 -2.32 -14.30
C LEU A 230 5.28 -1.85 -15.12
N PRO A 231 5.43 -1.11 -16.24
CA PRO A 231 4.28 -0.70 -17.05
C PRO A 231 3.53 -1.88 -17.67
N GLU A 232 4.26 -2.89 -18.14
CA GLU A 232 3.70 -4.09 -18.76
C GLU A 232 3.05 -5.00 -17.71
N TYR A 233 3.68 -5.15 -16.55
CA TYR A 233 3.13 -5.86 -15.41
C TYR A 233 1.80 -5.23 -14.97
N ALA A 234 1.77 -3.91 -14.77
CA ALA A 234 0.56 -3.17 -14.39
C ALA A 234 -0.58 -3.43 -15.39
N ARG A 235 -0.28 -3.39 -16.68
CA ARG A 235 -1.26 -3.62 -17.75
C ARG A 235 -1.71 -5.08 -17.85
N PHE A 236 -0.78 -6.02 -17.99
CA PHE A 236 -1.08 -7.40 -18.37
C PHE A 236 -1.43 -8.30 -17.17
N CYS A 237 -0.93 -7.98 -15.98
CA CYS A 237 -1.31 -8.67 -14.74
C CYS A 237 -2.44 -7.95 -13.99
N CYS A 238 -2.96 -6.85 -14.56
CA CYS A 238 -3.93 -5.97 -13.90
C CYS A 238 -3.42 -5.57 -12.52
N GLY A 239 -2.18 -5.07 -12.42
CA GLY A 239 -1.60 -4.72 -11.12
C GLY A 239 -2.49 -3.74 -10.37
N GLU A 240 -2.62 -3.90 -9.05
CA GLU A 240 -3.60 -3.14 -8.29
C GLU A 240 -3.32 -1.64 -8.33
N GLY A 241 -4.37 -0.83 -8.52
CA GLY A 241 -4.21 0.62 -8.68
C GLY A 241 -3.22 0.96 -9.80
N SER A 242 -3.09 0.10 -10.82
CA SER A 242 -2.07 0.15 -11.87
C SER A 242 -0.62 0.23 -11.34
N MET A 243 -0.34 -0.27 -10.13
CA MET A 243 0.98 -0.27 -9.46
C MET A 243 1.56 1.12 -9.16
N HIS A 244 0.72 2.15 -9.04
CA HIS A 244 1.20 3.49 -8.69
C HIS A 244 1.73 3.58 -7.25
N ASP A 245 1.20 2.77 -6.32
CA ASP A 245 1.74 2.60 -4.96
C ASP A 245 3.20 2.14 -4.99
N THR A 246 3.49 1.19 -5.87
CA THR A 246 4.80 0.57 -6.03
C THR A 246 5.75 1.54 -6.73
N ALA A 247 5.27 2.30 -7.72
CA ALA A 247 6.05 3.36 -8.32
C ALA A 247 6.43 4.46 -7.31
N MET A 248 5.50 4.89 -6.45
CA MET A 248 5.77 5.85 -5.37
C MET A 248 6.79 5.29 -4.36
N LEU A 249 6.64 4.01 -3.98
CA LEU A 249 7.60 3.33 -3.10
C LEU A 249 9.02 3.36 -3.69
N TYR A 250 9.18 2.93 -4.95
CA TYR A 250 10.49 2.97 -5.60
C TYR A 250 11.03 4.40 -5.73
N GLY A 251 10.17 5.38 -6.06
CA GLY A 251 10.58 6.79 -6.13
C GLY A 251 11.16 7.29 -4.81
N ALA A 252 10.54 6.93 -3.69
CA ALA A 252 11.05 7.26 -2.36
C ALA A 252 12.35 6.52 -2.00
N LEU A 253 12.59 5.34 -2.58
CA LEU A 253 13.78 4.52 -2.32
C LEU A 253 14.96 4.79 -3.27
N GLY A 254 14.86 5.79 -4.15
CA GLY A 254 15.92 6.15 -5.11
C GLY A 254 15.78 5.51 -6.49
N TRP A 255 14.64 4.90 -6.79
CA TRP A 255 14.27 4.35 -8.09
C TRP A 255 15.30 3.36 -8.64
N ASP A 256 16.08 3.76 -9.65
CA ASP A 256 17.07 2.95 -10.36
C ASP A 256 18.37 2.75 -9.57
N SER A 257 18.60 3.55 -8.51
CA SER A 257 19.72 3.31 -7.58
C SER A 257 19.38 2.30 -6.48
N TYR A 258 18.13 1.86 -6.37
CA TYR A 258 17.72 0.91 -5.34
C TYR A 258 18.22 -0.51 -5.67
N ALA A 259 18.99 -1.09 -4.75
CA ALA A 259 19.69 -2.37 -4.96
C ALA A 259 19.59 -3.35 -3.78
N ALA A 260 18.78 -3.04 -2.76
CA ALA A 260 18.72 -3.86 -1.55
C ALA A 260 17.81 -5.09 -1.71
N ASN A 261 18.26 -6.23 -1.21
CA ASN A 261 17.45 -7.46 -1.19
C ASN A 261 16.21 -7.28 -0.30
N CYS A 262 15.02 -7.44 -0.89
CA CYS A 262 13.77 -7.36 -0.14
C CYS A 262 13.49 -8.62 0.68
N GLU A 263 12.75 -8.47 1.78
CA GLU A 263 12.35 -9.56 2.67
C GLU A 263 10.85 -9.82 2.57
N VAL A 264 10.47 -11.02 2.14
CA VAL A 264 9.07 -11.47 2.15
C VAL A 264 8.72 -11.92 3.58
N VAL A 265 7.94 -11.10 4.29
CA VAL A 265 7.50 -11.40 5.67
C VAL A 265 6.14 -12.13 5.72
N THR A 266 5.39 -12.11 4.61
CA THR A 266 4.24 -12.98 4.41
C THR A 266 4.39 -13.71 3.08
N PRO A 267 4.48 -15.05 3.07
CA PRO A 267 4.55 -15.84 1.84
C PRO A 267 3.41 -15.50 0.87
N TYR A 268 3.68 -15.59 -0.43
CA TYR A 268 2.68 -15.35 -1.46
C TYR A 268 1.41 -16.19 -1.24
N PHE A 269 0.24 -15.57 -1.33
CA PHE A 269 -1.05 -16.25 -1.24
C PHE A 269 -2.10 -15.61 -2.15
N PRO A 270 -3.05 -16.38 -2.71
CA PRO A 270 -4.17 -15.81 -3.45
C PRO A 270 -5.34 -15.35 -2.54
N SER A 271 -6.04 -14.31 -2.97
CA SER A 271 -7.32 -13.90 -2.40
C SER A 271 -8.26 -13.35 -3.47
N SER A 272 -9.45 -13.92 -3.64
CA SER A 272 -10.46 -13.41 -4.59
C SER A 272 -9.99 -13.29 -6.05
N GLY A 273 -8.96 -14.04 -6.45
CA GLY A 273 -8.36 -13.99 -7.78
C GLY A 273 -7.05 -13.20 -7.88
N THR A 274 -6.62 -12.51 -6.82
CA THR A 274 -5.46 -11.59 -6.81
C THR A 274 -4.29 -12.16 -6.01
N GLY A 275 -3.07 -11.72 -6.33
CA GLY A 275 -1.83 -12.16 -5.69
C GLY A 275 -1.44 -11.27 -4.50
N GLN A 276 -1.24 -11.85 -3.33
CA GLN A 276 -1.04 -11.12 -2.08
C GLN A 276 0.26 -11.50 -1.39
N THR A 277 0.88 -10.54 -0.70
CA THR A 277 2.09 -10.74 0.12
C THR A 277 2.30 -9.52 1.02
N ASN A 278 3.27 -9.60 1.92
CA ASN A 278 3.86 -8.46 2.61
C ASN A 278 5.38 -8.55 2.42
N VAL A 279 5.98 -7.46 1.93
CA VAL A 279 7.40 -7.40 1.58
C VAL A 279 8.01 -6.15 2.20
N ILE A 280 9.09 -6.32 2.96
CA ILE A 280 9.90 -5.22 3.46
C ILE A 280 10.96 -4.88 2.42
N PHE A 281 11.08 -3.58 2.15
CA PHE A 281 12.10 -2.98 1.32
C PHE A 281 13.09 -2.27 2.26
N PRO A 282 14.28 -2.84 2.52
CA PRO A 282 15.26 -2.18 3.36
C PRO A 282 15.58 -0.79 2.84
N VAL A 283 15.62 0.21 3.73
CA VAL A 283 15.99 1.58 3.38
C VAL A 283 17.52 1.69 3.43
N THR A 284 18.12 2.30 2.41
CA THR A 284 19.57 2.47 2.24
C THR A 284 19.95 3.93 2.09
#